data_AF-A0A6B0RLP6-F1
#
_entry.id   AF-A0A6B0RLP6-F1
#
_cell.length_a   1.000
_cell.length_b   1.000
_cell.length_c   1.000
_cell.angle_alpha   90.00
_cell.angle_beta   90.00
_cell.angle_gamma   90.00
#
_symmetry.space_group_name_H-M   'P 1'
#
loop_
_entity.id
_entity.type
_entity.pdbx_description
1 polymer ?
#
loop_
_entity_poly.entity_id
_entity_poly.type
_entity_poly.pdbx_seq_one_letter_code
_entity_poly.pdbx_strand_id
1 'polypeptide(L)'
;MDVSRGLAKADISLLAGAPGLTGSVLPHGPLPRLVTLSSCAVQASSSPWNPTPAPVSGPSLLLPIPAIVVLSVGIYLLLLGLVLLTRHCLLIAVQRFISLDSLLRASVWISKEEISEVPAPRWPECQGLQVSLNIGPCQGIYGEQRAGVTGEGKVTPMAQRKPEGSSFHMTCLSMALAYSFRPDANIQPHPQLGNTQKQTELGKALTGTMPHQYPALTPEQKKELCDIAHRIVAPGKGILAADESTGSIAKRLQSIGTENTEENRRFYRQLLLTADDRVNPCIGGVILFHETLYQKADDGRPFPQVIKAKGGVVGIKVDKGVVPLAGTNGETTTQGLDGLSERCAQYKKDGADFAKWRCVLKIGEHTPSSLAIMENANVLARYASICQQNGIVPIVEPEILPDGDHDLKRCQYVTEKVLAAVYKALSDHHIYLEGTLLKPNMVTPGHACTQKYSHEEIAMATVTALRRTVPPAVPGITFLSGGQSEEEASINLNAINKCPLLKPWALTFSYGRALQASALKAWGGKKENLKAAQEEYVKRALANSLACQGKYTPSGKAGAAASESLFISNHAY
;
A
#
# COMPACT_ATOMS: atom_id res chain seq x y z
N MET A 1 37.58 20.97 -53.06
CA MET A 1 38.88 21.64 -52.79
C MET A 1 39.34 21.12 -51.43
N ASP A 2 39.90 19.90 -51.38
CA ASP A 2 41.35 19.57 -51.43
C ASP A 2 42.07 20.01 -50.13
N VAL A 3 42.83 19.20 -49.37
CA VAL A 3 43.78 18.12 -49.73
C VAL A 3 44.01 17.09 -48.59
N SER A 4 44.01 15.81 -48.98
CA SER A 4 44.78 14.59 -48.64
C SER A 4 45.79 14.46 -47.48
N ARG A 5 45.75 13.29 -46.80
CA ARG A 5 46.81 12.27 -46.49
C ARG A 5 46.20 11.27 -45.46
N GLY A 6 46.08 9.95 -45.60
CA GLY A 6 46.89 8.89 -46.22
C GLY A 6 47.37 7.89 -45.13
N LEU A 7 46.51 6.95 -44.69
CA LEU A 7 46.64 5.47 -44.74
C LEU A 7 47.91 4.81 -44.13
N ALA A 8 47.74 3.92 -43.14
CA ALA A 8 47.98 2.45 -43.26
C ALA A 8 47.89 1.68 -41.91
N LYS A 9 47.37 0.44 -42.01
CA LYS A 9 47.17 -0.62 -41.01
C LYS A 9 48.47 -1.36 -40.63
N ALA A 10 48.49 -2.07 -39.48
CA ALA A 10 48.76 -3.53 -39.41
C ALA A 10 48.67 -4.09 -37.97
N ASP A 11 47.88 -5.15 -37.82
CA ASP A 11 47.93 -6.15 -36.74
C ASP A 11 49.11 -7.13 -36.95
N ILE A 12 49.53 -7.83 -35.88
CA ILE A 12 49.85 -9.29 -35.79
C ILE A 12 50.84 -9.54 -34.65
N SER A 13 50.49 -10.42 -33.71
CA SER A 13 51.43 -11.18 -32.90
C SER A 13 50.95 -12.63 -32.76
N LEU A 14 51.85 -13.56 -33.09
CA LEU A 14 51.67 -15.01 -33.18
C LEU A 14 52.84 -15.68 -32.41
N LEU A 15 52.52 -16.66 -31.54
CA LEU A 15 53.19 -17.96 -31.25
C LEU A 15 54.74 -18.03 -31.16
N ALA A 16 55.43 -18.90 -30.41
CA ALA A 16 55.26 -19.89 -29.33
C ALA A 16 56.67 -20.50 -29.10
N GLY A 17 56.98 -21.08 -27.94
CA GLY A 17 58.21 -21.87 -27.77
C GLY A 17 58.45 -22.44 -26.36
N ALA A 18 58.29 -23.77 -26.23
CA ALA A 18 58.75 -24.66 -25.13
C ALA A 18 59.74 -25.69 -25.77
N PRO A 19 60.33 -26.75 -25.13
CA PRO A 19 60.05 -27.38 -23.80
C PRO A 19 61.26 -28.03 -23.02
N GLY A 20 60.95 -28.69 -21.87
CA GLY A 20 61.68 -29.82 -21.23
C GLY A 20 62.21 -29.56 -19.79
N LEU A 21 62.18 -30.42 -18.75
CA LEU A 21 61.77 -31.83 -18.47
C LEU A 21 61.72 -32.05 -16.91
N THR A 22 60.70 -32.79 -16.42
CA THR A 22 60.56 -33.78 -15.28
C THR A 22 61.50 -33.77 -14.04
N GLY A 23 61.15 -34.08 -12.76
CA GLY A 23 60.01 -34.66 -11.99
C GLY A 23 60.44 -34.72 -10.48
N SER A 24 59.62 -34.56 -9.41
CA SER A 24 58.62 -35.43 -8.74
C SER A 24 58.98 -35.80 -7.26
N VAL A 25 58.03 -35.59 -6.31
CA VAL A 25 57.70 -36.35 -5.04
C VAL A 25 58.21 -35.93 -3.61
N LEU A 26 57.26 -35.42 -2.78
CA LEU A 26 56.90 -35.61 -1.31
C LEU A 26 57.93 -35.39 -0.11
N PRO A 27 57.59 -35.58 1.22
CA PRO A 27 57.14 -34.55 2.21
C PRO A 27 57.73 -34.60 3.68
N HIS A 28 57.19 -33.76 4.61
CA HIS A 28 57.10 -33.82 6.11
C HIS A 28 58.26 -33.44 7.11
N GLY A 29 58.01 -32.39 7.94
CA GLY A 29 58.32 -32.16 9.41
C GLY A 29 59.78 -32.07 9.93
N PRO A 30 60.09 -31.69 11.22
CA PRO A 30 59.34 -31.07 12.35
C PRO A 30 60.08 -29.92 13.15
N LEU A 31 59.49 -29.48 14.29
CA LEU A 31 59.93 -28.55 15.41
C LEU A 31 61.27 -28.91 16.13
N PRO A 32 61.98 -28.05 16.92
CA PRO A 32 61.55 -27.53 18.27
C PRO A 32 62.16 -26.22 18.92
N ARG A 33 61.49 -25.77 20.01
CA ARG A 33 61.90 -25.18 21.35
C ARG A 33 62.64 -23.82 21.60
N LEU A 34 62.03 -23.09 22.57
CA LEU A 34 62.50 -22.24 23.71
C LEU A 34 63.37 -20.97 23.53
N VAL A 35 62.86 -19.81 23.98
CA VAL A 35 63.62 -18.76 24.69
C VAL A 35 62.72 -18.03 25.73
N THR A 36 63.29 -17.83 26.91
CA THR A 36 62.85 -17.12 28.14
C THR A 36 62.88 -15.59 28.03
N LEU A 37 62.02 -14.86 28.75
CA LEU A 37 62.28 -13.46 29.13
C LEU A 37 61.79 -13.12 30.54
N SER A 38 62.61 -12.29 31.20
CA SER A 38 62.63 -11.94 32.63
C SER A 38 62.10 -10.52 32.88
N SER A 39 61.63 -10.33 34.11
CA SER A 39 61.44 -9.12 34.93
C SER A 39 61.83 -7.71 34.41
N CYS A 40 60.94 -6.74 34.65
CA CYS A 40 61.31 -5.40 35.13
C CYS A 40 60.13 -4.71 35.85
N ALA A 41 60.44 -4.04 36.95
CA ALA A 41 59.54 -3.30 37.83
C ALA A 41 59.85 -1.80 37.76
N VAL A 42 58.85 -0.90 37.67
CA VAL A 42 58.98 0.54 38.00
C VAL A 42 57.62 1.15 38.45
N GLN A 43 57.58 1.52 39.75
CA GLN A 43 57.06 2.72 40.42
C GLN A 43 55.69 3.41 40.09
N ALA A 44 54.88 3.55 41.16
CA ALA A 44 54.49 4.80 41.87
C ALA A 44 53.05 5.39 41.82
N SER A 45 52.57 5.69 43.06
CA SER A 45 51.54 6.67 43.51
C SER A 45 50.05 6.33 43.26
N SER A 46 49.05 6.65 44.10
CA SER A 46 48.91 7.23 45.45
C SER A 46 47.43 7.10 45.91
N SER A 47 47.18 6.48 47.09
CA SER A 47 46.09 6.68 48.09
C SER A 47 44.58 6.73 47.67
N PRO A 48 43.63 6.72 48.64
CA PRO A 48 43.14 5.59 49.44
C PRO A 48 41.62 5.38 49.22
N TRP A 49 41.03 4.24 49.63
CA TRP A 49 39.66 4.12 50.19
C TRP A 49 39.35 2.63 50.35
N ASN A 50 39.13 2.20 51.60
CA ASN A 50 38.77 0.84 51.97
C ASN A 50 37.53 0.91 52.86
N PRO A 51 36.50 0.09 52.61
CA PRO A 51 35.62 -0.36 53.68
C PRO A 51 35.62 -1.89 53.76
N THR A 52 35.96 -2.39 54.94
CA THR A 52 35.81 -3.79 55.37
C THR A 52 34.34 -4.23 55.41
N PRO A 53 34.02 -5.51 55.11
CA PRO A 53 32.80 -6.14 55.57
C PRO A 53 33.05 -7.23 56.64
N ALA A 54 32.11 -7.32 57.59
CA ALA A 54 32.05 -8.30 58.68
C ALA A 54 31.61 -9.69 58.21
N PRO A 55 31.87 -10.78 58.98
CA PRO A 55 31.47 -12.14 58.62
C PRO A 55 30.11 -12.52 59.21
N VAL A 56 29.27 -13.21 58.42
CA VAL A 56 28.07 -13.91 58.91
C VAL A 56 28.16 -15.36 58.47
N SER A 57 28.25 -16.27 59.43
CA SER A 57 28.20 -17.72 59.27
C SER A 57 26.76 -18.22 59.35
N GLY A 58 26.36 -19.08 58.40
CA GLY A 58 25.12 -19.86 58.42
C GLY A 58 25.40 -21.28 57.91
N PRO A 59 24.65 -22.31 58.35
CA PRO A 59 25.05 -23.71 58.20
C PRO A 59 24.74 -24.28 56.80
N SER A 60 25.65 -25.10 56.28
CA SER A 60 25.55 -25.75 54.98
C SER A 60 24.62 -26.97 55.02
N LEU A 61 23.38 -26.82 54.56
CA LEU A 61 22.51 -27.93 54.16
C LEU A 61 22.69 -28.18 52.65
N LEU A 62 23.79 -28.83 52.28
CA LEU A 62 23.99 -29.35 50.93
C LEU A 62 23.69 -30.85 50.94
N LEU A 63 22.55 -31.23 50.34
CA LEU A 63 22.27 -32.63 50.02
C LEU A 63 23.43 -33.18 49.16
N PRO A 64 23.92 -34.40 49.43
CA PRO A 64 25.03 -34.96 48.68
C PRO A 64 24.65 -35.07 47.20
N ILE A 65 25.60 -34.76 46.30
CA ILE A 65 25.43 -34.69 44.83
C ILE A 65 24.61 -35.86 44.23
N PRO A 66 24.74 -37.12 44.69
CA PRO A 66 23.91 -38.23 44.18
C PRO A 66 22.40 -38.04 44.40
N ALA A 67 21.99 -37.43 45.51
CA ALA A 67 20.57 -37.18 45.82
C ALA A 67 19.95 -36.13 44.88
N ILE A 68 20.74 -35.12 44.48
CA ILE A 68 20.31 -34.09 43.53
C ILE A 68 20.10 -34.69 42.13
N VAL A 69 20.97 -35.64 41.73
CA VAL A 69 20.84 -36.33 40.43
C VAL A 69 19.59 -37.22 40.41
N VAL A 70 19.32 -37.96 41.47
CA VAL A 70 18.11 -38.81 41.56
C VAL A 70 16.83 -37.97 41.54
N LEU A 71 16.80 -36.84 42.27
CA LEU A 71 15.65 -35.94 42.26
C LEU A 71 15.42 -35.28 40.90
N SER A 72 16.49 -34.84 40.23
CA SER A 72 16.39 -34.20 38.92
C SER A 72 15.94 -35.18 37.82
N VAL A 73 16.43 -36.42 37.84
CA VAL A 73 15.95 -37.48 36.93
C VAL A 73 14.49 -37.84 37.22
N GLY A 74 14.09 -37.93 38.49
CA GLY A 74 12.71 -38.19 38.90
C GLY A 74 11.74 -37.10 38.40
N ILE A 75 12.10 -35.82 38.59
CA ILE A 75 11.31 -34.69 38.09
C ILE A 75 11.22 -34.71 36.56
N TYR A 76 12.32 -35.01 35.86
CA TYR A 76 12.34 -35.10 34.41
C TYR A 76 11.41 -36.19 33.88
N LEU A 77 11.43 -37.39 34.46
CA LEU A 77 10.54 -38.49 34.06
C LEU A 77 9.07 -38.18 34.33
N LEU A 78 8.77 -37.45 35.42
CA LEU A 78 7.41 -37.05 35.76
C LEU A 78 6.87 -35.99 34.79
N LEU A 79 7.70 -35.02 34.40
CA LEU A 79 7.37 -34.04 33.36
C LEU A 79 7.19 -34.71 31.99
N LEU A 80 8.03 -35.67 31.64
CA LEU A 80 7.90 -36.44 30.39
C LEU A 80 6.59 -37.23 30.36
N GLY A 81 6.22 -37.87 31.48
CA GLY A 81 4.94 -38.55 31.64
C GLY A 81 3.74 -37.61 31.46
N LEU A 82 3.81 -36.40 32.02
CA LEU A 82 2.78 -35.39 31.86
C LEU A 82 2.60 -34.96 30.39
N VAL A 83 3.71 -34.73 29.67
CA VAL A 83 3.69 -34.37 28.24
C VAL A 83 3.10 -35.49 27.39
N LEU A 84 3.46 -36.74 27.65
CA LEU A 84 2.92 -37.90 26.94
C LEU A 84 1.43 -38.10 27.21
N LEU A 85 0.98 -37.91 28.46
CA LEU A 85 -0.43 -37.96 28.82
C LEU A 85 -1.22 -36.85 28.11
N THR A 86 -0.69 -35.62 28.10
CA THR A 86 -1.31 -34.48 27.43
C THR A 86 -1.45 -34.74 25.92
N ARG A 87 -0.40 -35.28 25.28
CA ARG A 87 -0.44 -35.69 23.87
C ARG A 87 -1.48 -36.78 23.62
N HIS A 88 -1.59 -37.77 24.50
CA HIS A 88 -2.57 -38.85 24.37
C HIS A 88 -4.02 -38.33 24.51
N CYS A 89 -4.27 -37.44 25.46
CA CYS A 89 -5.57 -36.76 25.61
C CYS A 89 -5.91 -35.92 24.37
N LEU A 90 -4.93 -35.22 23.79
CA LEU A 90 -5.12 -34.43 22.56
C LEU A 90 -5.48 -35.31 21.36
N LEU A 91 -4.82 -36.46 21.22
CA LEU A 91 -5.12 -37.44 20.16
C LEU A 91 -6.53 -38.02 20.31
N ILE A 92 -6.95 -38.35 21.53
CA ILE A 92 -8.33 -38.80 21.80
C ILE A 92 -9.34 -37.70 21.46
N ALA A 93 -9.05 -36.44 21.81
CA ALA A 93 -9.92 -35.31 21.50
C ALA A 93 -10.05 -35.08 19.98
N VAL A 94 -8.95 -35.15 19.24
CA VAL A 94 -8.94 -35.06 17.77
C VAL A 94 -9.72 -36.21 17.14
N GLN A 95 -9.58 -37.43 17.64
CA GLN A 95 -10.29 -38.61 17.12
C GLN A 95 -11.81 -38.54 17.39
N ARG A 96 -12.21 -37.99 18.54
CA ARG A 96 -13.62 -37.67 18.83
C ARG A 96 -14.15 -36.54 17.96
N PHE A 97 -13.34 -35.52 17.65
CA PHE A 97 -13.73 -34.42 16.77
C PHE A 97 -13.94 -34.90 15.33
N ILE A 98 -13.07 -35.78 14.82
CA ILE A 98 -13.22 -36.40 13.49
C ILE A 98 -14.49 -37.28 13.43
N SER A 99 -14.80 -38.01 14.51
CA SER A 99 -16.03 -38.81 14.59
C SER A 99 -17.29 -37.93 14.63
N LEU A 100 -17.25 -36.78 15.31
CA LEU A 100 -18.34 -35.80 15.30
C LEU A 100 -18.52 -35.15 13.92
N ASP A 101 -17.43 -34.79 13.23
CA ASP A 101 -17.50 -34.22 11.87
C ASP A 101 -18.07 -35.24 10.87
N SER A 102 -17.78 -36.53 11.06
CA SER A 102 -18.34 -37.62 10.25
C SER A 102 -19.85 -37.80 10.49
N LEU A 103 -20.30 -37.69 11.75
CA LEU A 103 -21.73 -37.73 12.10
C LEU A 103 -22.50 -36.48 11.63
N LEU A 104 -21.88 -35.29 11.72
CA LEU A 104 -22.45 -34.05 11.18
C LEU A 104 -22.58 -34.09 9.66
N ARG A 105 -21.58 -34.63 8.95
CA ARG A 105 -21.66 -34.83 7.49
C ARG A 105 -22.72 -35.86 7.10
N ALA A 106 -22.88 -36.95 7.85
CA ALA A 106 -23.95 -37.93 7.64
C ALA A 106 -25.34 -37.33 7.88
N SER A 107 -25.49 -36.46 8.89
CA SER A 107 -26.74 -35.74 9.19
C SER A 107 -27.13 -34.76 8.08
N VAL A 108 -26.14 -34.05 7.52
CA VAL A 108 -26.32 -33.13 6.37
C VAL A 108 -26.62 -33.88 5.07
N TRP A 109 -26.15 -35.13 4.95
CA TRP A 109 -26.47 -36.00 3.81
C TRP A 109 -27.91 -36.52 3.88
N ILE A 110 -28.37 -36.97 5.05
CA ILE A 110 -29.75 -37.43 5.26
C ILE A 110 -30.78 -36.31 5.00
N SER A 111 -30.47 -35.05 5.36
CA SER A 111 -31.34 -33.90 5.00
C SER A 111 -31.35 -33.53 3.51
N LYS A 112 -30.44 -34.07 2.69
CA LYS A 112 -30.37 -33.78 1.25
C LYS A 112 -31.13 -34.79 0.39
N GLU A 113 -31.33 -36.02 0.86
CA GLU A 113 -32.12 -37.03 0.14
C GLU A 113 -33.63 -36.85 0.33
N GLU A 114 -34.08 -36.23 1.44
CA GLU A 114 -35.51 -35.96 1.71
C GLU A 114 -36.13 -34.78 0.91
N ILE A 115 -35.38 -34.12 0.01
CA ILE A 115 -35.87 -32.99 -0.80
C ILE A 115 -36.01 -33.36 -2.30
N SER A 116 -35.95 -34.65 -2.64
CA SER A 116 -35.96 -35.11 -4.05
C SER A 116 -37.21 -35.88 -4.50
N GLU A 117 -38.40 -35.59 -3.97
CA GLU A 117 -39.66 -36.09 -4.56
C GLU A 117 -40.83 -35.09 -4.43
N VAL A 118 -40.96 -34.13 -5.36
CA VAL A 118 -42.24 -33.44 -5.65
C VAL A 118 -42.32 -33.09 -7.15
N PRO A 119 -43.37 -33.50 -7.90
CA PRO A 119 -43.50 -33.23 -9.33
C PRO A 119 -44.05 -31.82 -9.63
N ALA A 120 -43.61 -31.24 -10.76
CA ALA A 120 -43.92 -29.88 -11.21
C ALA A 120 -45.41 -29.65 -11.57
N PRO A 121 -46.03 -28.50 -11.22
CA PRO A 121 -47.36 -28.15 -11.69
C PRO A 121 -47.33 -27.35 -13.01
N ARG A 122 -48.23 -27.75 -13.93
CA ARG A 122 -48.62 -27.03 -15.15
C ARG A 122 -49.41 -25.75 -14.80
N TRP A 123 -49.15 -24.67 -15.51
CA TRP A 123 -49.96 -23.43 -15.47
C TRP A 123 -50.94 -23.38 -16.65
N PRO A 124 -52.22 -23.01 -16.43
CA PRO A 124 -53.18 -22.77 -17.49
C PRO A 124 -53.15 -21.32 -18.01
N GLU A 125 -53.44 -21.17 -19.30
CA GLU A 125 -53.73 -19.92 -19.99
C GLU A 125 -54.93 -19.19 -19.39
N CYS A 126 -54.84 -17.86 -19.24
CA CYS A 126 -56.01 -17.01 -19.05
C CYS A 126 -55.98 -15.83 -20.01
N GLN A 127 -57.13 -15.64 -20.66
CA GLN A 127 -57.44 -14.77 -21.78
C GLN A 127 -57.48 -13.28 -21.40
N GLY A 128 -57.26 -12.45 -22.42
CA GLY A 128 -57.25 -10.99 -22.30
C GLY A 128 -58.63 -10.35 -22.13
N LEU A 129 -58.61 -9.15 -21.57
CA LEU A 129 -59.67 -8.16 -21.72
C LEU A 129 -59.05 -6.80 -22.04
N GLN A 130 -59.51 -6.21 -23.14
CA GLN A 130 -59.12 -4.89 -23.65
C GLN A 130 -59.61 -3.76 -22.73
N VAL A 131 -58.81 -2.70 -22.61
CA VAL A 131 -59.32 -1.35 -22.36
C VAL A 131 -58.61 -0.38 -23.30
N SER A 132 -59.41 0.28 -24.14
CA SER A 132 -59.03 1.27 -25.15
C SER A 132 -58.80 2.65 -24.55
N LEU A 133 -57.82 3.40 -25.07
CA LEU A 133 -57.77 4.86 -24.95
C LEU A 133 -57.50 5.49 -26.31
N ASN A 134 -58.51 6.23 -26.78
CA ASN A 134 -58.53 7.02 -28.00
C ASN A 134 -57.49 8.15 -27.98
N ILE A 135 -56.80 8.35 -29.11
CA ILE A 135 -56.02 9.55 -29.40
C ILE A 135 -56.77 10.33 -30.48
N GLY A 136 -57.23 11.55 -30.16
CA GLY A 136 -57.76 12.53 -31.10
C GLY A 136 -56.70 13.57 -31.50
N PRO A 137 -56.84 14.23 -32.67
CA PRO A 137 -55.75 14.90 -33.38
C PRO A 137 -55.63 16.40 -33.05
N CYS A 138 -54.41 16.96 -33.14
CA CYS A 138 -54.19 18.40 -33.15
C CYS A 138 -53.63 18.86 -34.50
N GLN A 139 -54.37 19.79 -35.11
CA GLN A 139 -54.09 20.49 -36.36
C GLN A 139 -52.88 21.43 -36.25
N GLY A 140 -52.18 21.63 -37.38
CA GLY A 140 -51.14 22.65 -37.52
C GLY A 140 -51.68 23.99 -38.03
N ILE A 141 -50.91 25.06 -37.82
CA ILE A 141 -50.94 26.30 -38.60
C ILE A 141 -49.49 26.83 -38.74
N TYR A 142 -49.21 27.33 -39.95
CA TYR A 142 -47.97 27.84 -40.55
C TYR A 142 -47.37 29.12 -39.91
N GLY A 143 -46.07 29.32 -40.18
CA GLY A 143 -45.40 30.63 -40.11
C GLY A 143 -43.97 30.56 -40.66
N GLU A 144 -43.80 30.91 -41.94
CA GLU A 144 -42.53 31.03 -42.70
C GLU A 144 -41.56 32.09 -42.13
N GLN A 145 -40.24 31.87 -42.29
CA GLN A 145 -39.31 32.88 -42.84
C GLN A 145 -38.08 32.23 -43.53
N ARG A 146 -37.68 32.85 -44.65
CA ARG A 146 -36.66 32.46 -45.66
C ARG A 146 -35.22 32.90 -45.32
N ALA A 147 -34.24 32.11 -45.79
CA ALA A 147 -32.97 32.52 -46.47
C ALA A 147 -32.30 31.22 -46.97
N GLY A 148 -31.94 30.97 -48.25
CA GLY A 148 -31.08 31.72 -49.17
C GLY A 148 -29.69 31.03 -49.28
N VAL A 149 -29.58 29.84 -49.89
CA VAL A 149 -28.95 29.48 -51.20
C VAL A 149 -27.43 29.73 -51.39
N THR A 150 -26.78 28.67 -51.94
CA THR A 150 -25.49 28.51 -52.69
C THR A 150 -24.43 27.67 -51.94
N GLY A 151 -23.80 26.62 -52.49
CA GLY A 151 -23.87 25.99 -53.80
C GLY A 151 -23.12 24.65 -53.92
N GLU A 152 -23.53 23.90 -54.95
CA GLU A 152 -22.89 22.90 -55.84
C GLU A 152 -21.65 22.09 -55.41
N GLY A 153 -21.70 20.77 -55.68
CA GLY A 153 -20.49 19.94 -55.83
C GLY A 153 -20.63 18.42 -55.91
N LYS A 154 -21.17 17.90 -57.03
CA LYS A 154 -20.93 16.56 -57.66
C LYS A 154 -21.24 15.26 -56.89
N VAL A 155 -22.22 14.53 -57.45
CA VAL A 155 -22.50 13.09 -57.25
C VAL A 155 -22.29 12.35 -58.59
N THR A 156 -21.65 11.18 -58.56
CA THR A 156 -21.76 10.12 -59.58
C THR A 156 -22.08 8.78 -58.90
N PRO A 157 -22.79 7.84 -59.56
CA PRO A 157 -23.69 6.91 -58.87
C PRO A 157 -23.28 5.42 -58.93
N MET A 158 -24.09 4.62 -58.22
CA MET A 158 -24.29 3.16 -58.26
C MET A 158 -23.40 2.26 -57.42
N ALA A 159 -23.96 1.75 -56.31
CA ALA A 159 -24.33 0.34 -56.19
C ALA A 159 -25.38 0.17 -55.08
N GLN A 160 -26.56 -0.33 -55.45
CA GLN A 160 -27.67 -0.69 -54.57
C GLN A 160 -27.40 -2.05 -53.90
N ARG A 161 -27.52 -2.13 -52.56
CA ARG A 161 -28.06 -3.31 -51.86
C ARG A 161 -28.89 -2.83 -50.66
N LYS A 162 -30.14 -3.32 -50.59
CA LYS A 162 -31.09 -3.10 -49.50
C LYS A 162 -30.61 -3.79 -48.20
N PRO A 163 -30.98 -3.26 -47.02
CA PRO A 163 -30.61 -3.83 -45.73
C PRO A 163 -31.67 -4.84 -45.24
N GLU A 164 -31.21 -5.98 -44.73
CA GLU A 164 -32.02 -6.87 -43.89
C GLU A 164 -31.86 -6.45 -42.43
N GLY A 165 -32.99 -6.30 -41.76
CA GLY A 165 -33.07 -5.88 -40.36
C GLY A 165 -32.79 -7.03 -39.40
N SER A 166 -32.16 -6.70 -38.28
CA SER A 166 -32.48 -7.33 -37.00
C SER A 166 -32.16 -6.35 -35.87
N SER A 167 -33.20 -6.06 -35.09
CA SER A 167 -33.17 -5.26 -33.88
C SER A 167 -32.52 -6.02 -32.73
N PHE A 168 -31.65 -5.36 -31.97
CA PHE A 168 -31.39 -5.74 -30.58
C PHE A 168 -31.51 -4.50 -29.69
N HIS A 169 -32.41 -4.62 -28.72
CA HIS A 169 -32.76 -3.60 -27.73
C HIS A 169 -31.65 -3.43 -26.70
N MET A 170 -31.25 -2.19 -26.49
CA MET A 170 -30.46 -1.71 -25.36
C MET A 170 -31.43 -1.18 -24.30
N THR A 171 -31.50 -1.81 -23.13
CA THR A 171 -32.26 -1.31 -21.98
C THR A 171 -31.37 -0.41 -21.12
N CYS A 172 -31.55 0.90 -21.28
CA CYS A 172 -31.17 1.90 -20.29
C CYS A 172 -32.43 2.33 -19.52
N LEU A 173 -32.44 2.11 -18.21
CA LEU A 173 -33.35 2.73 -17.24
C LEU A 173 -32.51 2.99 -15.98
N SER A 174 -32.53 4.10 -15.27
CA SER A 174 -32.88 5.51 -15.52
C SER A 174 -32.44 6.24 -14.25
N MET A 175 -31.87 7.43 -14.41
CA MET A 175 -31.64 8.39 -13.31
C MET A 175 -32.99 8.82 -12.72
N ALA A 176 -33.07 9.00 -11.40
CA ALA A 176 -34.14 9.77 -10.77
C ALA A 176 -33.52 10.85 -9.87
N LEU A 177 -33.74 12.10 -10.26
CA LEU A 177 -33.40 13.32 -9.55
C LEU A 177 -34.60 13.77 -8.70
N ALA A 178 -34.27 14.42 -7.60
CA ALA A 178 -35.16 14.92 -6.57
C ALA A 178 -36.22 15.93 -7.07
N TYR A 179 -37.39 15.91 -6.45
CA TYR A 179 -38.25 17.08 -6.29
C TYR A 179 -38.84 17.12 -4.88
N SER A 180 -38.66 18.26 -4.23
CA SER A 180 -39.22 18.63 -2.94
C SER A 180 -40.70 19.02 -3.07
N PHE A 181 -41.54 18.60 -2.14
CA PHE A 181 -42.84 19.21 -1.88
C PHE A 181 -43.01 19.47 -0.38
N ARG A 182 -43.47 20.67 -0.04
CA ARG A 182 -43.91 21.09 1.31
C ARG A 182 -45.28 20.47 1.65
N PRO A 183 -45.62 20.29 2.94
CA PRO A 183 -46.90 19.71 3.33
C PRO A 183 -47.96 20.81 3.49
N ASP A 184 -49.18 20.54 3.05
CA ASP A 184 -50.38 21.23 3.53
C ASP A 184 -51.24 20.26 4.34
N ALA A 185 -51.78 20.79 5.43
CA ALA A 185 -52.51 20.10 6.49
C ALA A 185 -54.00 19.90 6.16
N ASN A 186 -54.65 19.09 6.99
CA ASN A 186 -56.09 18.79 7.08
C ASN A 186 -56.66 17.73 6.14
N ILE A 187 -56.75 16.47 6.63
CA ILE A 187 -57.99 15.67 6.67
C ILE A 187 -57.95 14.73 7.90
N GLN A 188 -59.00 14.76 8.74
CA GLN A 188 -59.25 13.85 9.87
C GLN A 188 -60.22 12.70 9.49
N PRO A 189 -60.35 11.63 10.31
CA PRO A 189 -60.43 10.24 9.82
C PRO A 189 -61.81 9.55 9.99
N HIS A 190 -61.98 8.41 9.33
CA HIS A 190 -63.03 7.40 9.63
C HIS A 190 -62.51 5.96 9.40
N PRO A 191 -63.16 4.91 9.95
CA PRO A 191 -62.56 4.12 11.03
C PRO A 191 -62.09 2.70 10.64
N GLN A 192 -61.38 2.12 11.61
CA GLN A 192 -60.69 0.84 11.65
C GLN A 192 -61.49 -0.38 11.15
N LEU A 193 -60.81 -1.24 10.38
CA LEU A 193 -61.03 -2.69 10.40
C LEU A 193 -59.76 -3.36 10.91
N GLY A 194 -59.92 -4.08 12.01
CA GLY A 194 -58.83 -4.65 12.81
C GLY A 194 -58.17 -5.87 12.17
N ASN A 195 -56.84 -5.87 12.19
CA ASN A 195 -56.03 -7.10 12.29
C ASN A 195 -54.57 -6.83 12.70
N THR A 196 -54.35 -5.85 13.59
CA THR A 196 -53.01 -5.34 13.91
C THR A 196 -52.23 -6.16 14.96
N GLN A 197 -52.84 -7.15 15.60
CA GLN A 197 -52.14 -7.94 16.65
C GLN A 197 -51.37 -9.16 16.12
N LYS A 198 -51.77 -9.79 15.01
CA LYS A 198 -51.01 -10.93 14.45
C LYS A 198 -49.81 -10.53 13.58
N GLN A 199 -49.80 -9.30 13.05
CA GLN A 199 -48.64 -8.75 12.34
C GLN A 199 -47.57 -8.17 13.27
N THR A 200 -47.90 -7.84 14.52
CA THR A 200 -46.92 -7.31 15.49
C THR A 200 -46.10 -8.42 16.17
N GLU A 201 -46.59 -9.65 16.26
CA GLU A 201 -45.79 -10.78 16.79
C GLU A 201 -44.81 -11.35 15.75
N LEU A 202 -45.22 -11.49 14.48
CA LEU A 202 -44.28 -11.91 13.41
C LEU A 202 -43.20 -10.85 13.14
N GLY A 203 -43.53 -9.56 13.30
CA GLY A 203 -42.57 -8.46 13.19
C GLY A 203 -41.57 -8.37 14.36
N LYS A 204 -41.94 -8.84 15.55
CA LYS A 204 -41.04 -8.94 16.72
C LYS A 204 -40.15 -10.19 16.68
N ALA A 205 -40.57 -11.25 16.00
CA ALA A 205 -39.76 -12.46 15.81
C ALA A 205 -38.65 -12.29 14.74
N LEU A 206 -38.74 -11.27 13.88
CA LEU A 206 -37.75 -10.96 12.84
C LEU A 206 -36.83 -9.79 13.18
N THR A 207 -36.97 -9.15 14.34
CA THR A 207 -35.88 -8.37 14.94
C THR A 207 -34.88 -9.32 15.56
N GLY A 208 -34.24 -10.13 14.71
CA GLY A 208 -32.96 -10.71 15.08
C GLY A 208 -32.09 -9.54 15.53
N THR A 209 -31.70 -9.57 16.80
CA THR A 209 -30.67 -8.70 17.35
C THR A 209 -29.55 -8.65 16.33
N MET A 210 -29.37 -7.50 15.65
CA MET A 210 -28.13 -7.23 14.93
C MET A 210 -27.01 -7.59 15.91
N PRO A 211 -26.18 -8.60 15.63
CA PRO A 211 -25.19 -9.04 16.59
C PRO A 211 -24.33 -7.82 16.95
N HIS A 212 -24.28 -7.57 18.25
CA HIS A 212 -23.72 -6.39 18.91
C HIS A 212 -22.56 -5.75 18.14
N GLN A 213 -22.73 -4.49 17.75
CA GLN A 213 -21.64 -3.66 17.26
C GLN A 213 -20.74 -3.36 18.47
N TYR A 214 -19.74 -4.20 18.75
CA TYR A 214 -18.66 -3.87 19.66
C TYR A 214 -17.81 -2.78 18.98
N PRO A 215 -17.94 -1.50 19.36
CA PRO A 215 -17.31 -0.43 18.60
C PRO A 215 -15.80 -0.54 18.77
N ALA A 216 -15.06 -0.64 17.66
CA ALA A 216 -13.61 -0.68 17.72
C ALA A 216 -13.01 0.62 18.28
N LEU A 217 -13.65 1.77 18.03
CA LEU A 217 -13.15 3.09 18.40
C LEU A 217 -14.23 3.93 19.08
N THR A 218 -13.84 4.70 20.09
CA THR A 218 -14.69 5.74 20.69
C THR A 218 -14.85 6.95 19.74
N PRO A 219 -15.85 7.81 19.95
CA PRO A 219 -15.98 9.06 19.18
C PRO A 219 -14.73 9.95 19.21
N GLU A 220 -14.02 10.01 20.34
CA GLU A 220 -12.80 10.81 20.53
C GLU A 220 -11.65 10.24 19.70
N GLN A 221 -11.47 8.91 19.72
CA GLN A 221 -10.47 8.24 18.88
C GLN A 221 -10.77 8.42 17.38
N LYS A 222 -12.05 8.33 16.98
CA LYS A 222 -12.48 8.61 15.60
C LYS A 222 -12.16 10.04 15.20
N LYS A 223 -12.45 11.01 16.06
CA LYS A 223 -12.16 12.43 15.81
C LYS A 223 -10.66 12.66 15.66
N GLU A 224 -9.83 12.12 16.55
CA GLU A 224 -8.37 12.26 16.48
C GLU A 224 -7.83 11.73 15.14
N LEU A 225 -8.19 10.51 14.76
CA LEU A 225 -7.73 9.89 13.52
C LEU A 225 -8.21 10.67 12.29
N CYS A 226 -9.47 11.12 12.29
CA CYS A 226 -10.05 11.92 11.21
C CYS A 226 -9.31 13.26 11.06
N ASP A 227 -9.06 13.98 12.16
CA ASP A 227 -8.34 15.25 12.16
C ASP A 227 -6.90 15.10 11.67
N ILE A 228 -6.20 14.03 12.09
CA ILE A 228 -4.86 13.71 11.59
C ILE A 228 -4.89 13.47 10.08
N ALA A 229 -5.80 12.60 9.59
CA ALA A 229 -5.88 12.26 8.18
C ALA A 229 -6.12 13.50 7.30
N HIS A 230 -7.05 14.38 7.70
CA HIS A 230 -7.35 15.62 6.98
C HIS A 230 -6.18 16.62 6.99
N ARG A 231 -5.41 16.72 8.08
CA ARG A 231 -4.20 17.56 8.12
C ARG A 231 -3.13 17.11 7.13
N ILE A 232 -2.97 15.79 6.97
CA ILE A 232 -1.99 15.21 6.04
C ILE A 232 -2.33 15.56 4.59
N VAL A 233 -3.62 15.51 4.22
CA VAL A 233 -4.09 15.73 2.84
C VAL A 233 -4.79 17.08 2.63
N ALA A 234 -4.49 18.06 3.48
CA ALA A 234 -5.04 19.41 3.34
C ALA A 234 -4.74 19.98 1.93
N PRO A 235 -5.59 20.89 1.39
CA PRO A 235 -5.42 21.40 0.03
C PRO A 235 -4.01 21.92 -0.24
N GLY A 236 -3.40 21.47 -1.35
CA GLY A 236 -2.04 21.82 -1.72
C GLY A 236 -0.94 21.01 -1.03
N LYS A 237 -1.29 20.12 -0.09
CA LYS A 237 -0.33 19.29 0.65
C LYS A 237 -0.27 17.86 0.15
N GLY A 238 0.91 17.25 0.28
CA GLY A 238 1.14 15.82 0.14
C GLY A 238 2.17 15.31 1.14
N ILE A 239 2.75 14.15 0.85
CA ILE A 239 3.64 13.43 1.77
C ILE A 239 5.02 13.24 1.13
N LEU A 240 6.06 13.56 1.90
CA LEU A 240 7.43 13.10 1.62
C LEU A 240 7.59 11.69 2.20
N ALA A 241 7.85 10.70 1.34
CA ALA A 241 8.19 9.34 1.77
C ALA A 241 9.71 9.19 1.87
N ALA A 242 10.26 9.40 3.07
CA ALA A 242 11.69 9.31 3.40
C ALA A 242 11.97 8.09 4.32
N ASP A 243 11.21 7.02 4.11
CA ASP A 243 11.17 5.81 4.92
C ASP A 243 11.95 4.63 4.32
N GLU A 244 12.92 4.93 3.45
CA GLU A 244 13.81 3.92 2.91
C GLU A 244 14.56 3.23 4.06
N SER A 245 14.46 1.89 4.10
CA SER A 245 15.25 1.07 5.01
C SER A 245 16.74 1.19 4.71
N THR A 246 17.59 0.75 5.64
CA THR A 246 19.05 0.76 5.46
C THR A 246 19.50 0.09 4.16
N GLY A 247 18.84 -0.99 3.74
CA GLY A 247 19.12 -1.67 2.47
C GLY A 247 18.61 -0.91 1.23
N SER A 248 17.44 -0.25 1.33
CA SER A 248 16.87 0.52 0.23
C SER A 248 17.67 1.81 -0.04
N ILE A 249 18.02 2.55 1.03
CA ILE A 249 18.82 3.77 0.93
C ILE A 249 20.27 3.47 0.51
N ALA A 250 20.79 2.26 0.75
CA ALA A 250 22.10 1.84 0.25
C ALA A 250 22.21 1.99 -1.28
N LYS A 251 21.19 1.54 -2.01
CA LYS A 251 21.13 1.65 -3.48
C LYS A 251 21.12 3.11 -3.94
N ARG A 252 20.46 3.98 -3.16
CA ARG A 252 20.38 5.43 -3.43
C ARG A 252 21.75 6.08 -3.26
N LEU A 253 22.39 5.87 -2.11
CA LEU A 253 23.71 6.45 -1.82
C LEU A 253 24.79 5.92 -2.77
N GLN A 254 24.73 4.63 -3.13
CA GLN A 254 25.64 4.03 -4.11
C GLN A 254 25.54 4.71 -5.49
N SER A 255 24.34 5.11 -5.92
CA SER A 255 24.16 5.78 -7.23
C SER A 255 24.88 7.13 -7.36
N ILE A 256 25.25 7.73 -6.23
CA ILE A 256 26.02 8.98 -6.16
C ILE A 256 27.42 8.76 -5.54
N GLY A 257 27.87 7.52 -5.43
CA GLY A 257 29.19 7.17 -4.88
C GLY A 257 29.38 7.53 -3.40
N THR A 258 28.30 7.61 -2.62
CA THR A 258 28.34 7.92 -1.18
C THR A 258 28.24 6.65 -0.34
N GLU A 259 29.05 6.54 0.71
CA GLU A 259 29.03 5.41 1.64
C GLU A 259 27.74 5.38 2.48
N ASN A 260 27.18 4.20 2.72
CA ASN A 260 25.95 4.02 3.52
C ASN A 260 26.24 3.95 5.03
N THR A 261 26.72 5.04 5.61
CA THR A 261 26.90 5.20 7.06
C THR A 261 25.66 5.80 7.72
N GLU A 262 25.50 5.61 9.04
CA GLU A 262 24.42 6.25 9.80
C GLU A 262 24.46 7.78 9.67
N GLU A 263 25.66 8.37 9.72
CA GLU A 263 25.83 9.82 9.57
C GLU A 263 25.42 10.32 8.18
N ASN A 264 25.76 9.61 7.10
CA ASN A 264 25.34 10.01 5.76
C ASN A 264 23.82 9.90 5.59
N ARG A 265 23.19 8.87 6.19
CA ARG A 265 21.72 8.76 6.22
C ARG A 265 21.11 9.91 7.03
N ARG A 266 21.65 10.22 8.21
CA ARG A 266 21.20 11.33 9.06
C ARG A 266 21.33 12.66 8.32
N PHE A 267 22.47 12.95 7.71
CA PHE A 267 22.73 14.19 6.97
C PHE A 267 21.78 14.33 5.77
N TYR A 268 21.59 13.26 5.00
CA TYR A 268 20.65 13.28 3.88
C TYR A 268 19.21 13.52 4.31
N ARG A 269 18.77 12.91 5.42
CA ARG A 269 17.44 13.16 5.99
C ARG A 269 17.35 14.59 6.52
N GLN A 270 18.36 15.08 7.22
CA GLN A 270 18.42 16.48 7.65
C GLN A 270 18.26 17.43 6.46
N LEU A 271 18.99 17.23 5.37
CA LEU A 271 18.93 18.04 4.15
C LEU A 271 17.48 18.22 3.69
N LEU A 272 16.70 17.13 3.62
CA LEU A 272 15.29 17.17 3.21
C LEU A 272 14.40 17.86 4.26
N LEU A 273 14.58 17.51 5.54
CA LEU A 273 13.71 17.96 6.63
C LEU A 273 13.92 19.42 7.05
N THR A 274 15.12 19.96 6.80
CA THR A 274 15.49 21.35 7.14
C THR A 274 15.56 22.26 5.92
N ALA A 275 15.02 21.84 4.77
CA ALA A 275 14.75 22.75 3.67
C ALA A 275 13.93 23.95 4.14
N ASP A 276 14.01 25.08 3.45
CA ASP A 276 13.38 26.32 3.89
C ASP A 276 11.83 26.26 3.86
N ASP A 277 11.18 27.31 4.35
CA ASP A 277 9.73 27.31 4.62
C ASP A 277 8.83 27.27 3.38
N ARG A 278 9.40 27.39 2.17
CA ARG A 278 8.65 27.17 0.92
C ARG A 278 7.98 25.79 0.85
N VAL A 279 8.52 24.78 1.55
CA VAL A 279 7.94 23.43 1.57
C VAL A 279 6.79 23.26 2.58
N ASN A 280 6.64 24.15 3.56
CA ASN A 280 5.64 24.04 4.64
C ASN A 280 4.18 23.97 4.12
N PRO A 281 3.77 24.78 3.11
CA PRO A 281 2.45 24.64 2.50
C PRO A 281 2.34 23.46 1.53
N CYS A 282 3.45 22.77 1.22
CA CYS A 282 3.49 21.66 0.28
C CYS A 282 3.44 20.29 0.98
N ILE A 283 3.97 20.19 2.20
CA ILE A 283 4.16 18.92 2.90
C ILE A 283 3.23 18.85 4.12
N GLY A 284 2.23 17.97 4.04
CA GLY A 284 1.29 17.67 5.12
C GLY A 284 1.80 16.57 6.03
N GLY A 285 2.65 15.67 5.53
CA GLY A 285 3.28 14.65 6.36
C GLY A 285 4.61 14.15 5.82
N VAL A 286 5.41 13.53 6.68
CA VAL A 286 6.67 12.88 6.30
C VAL A 286 6.72 11.47 6.86
N ILE A 287 6.92 10.47 6.01
CA ILE A 287 7.11 9.08 6.44
C ILE A 287 8.59 8.88 6.73
N LEU A 288 8.91 8.42 7.94
CA LEU A 288 10.26 8.13 8.39
C LEU A 288 10.48 6.62 8.51
N PHE A 289 11.75 6.22 8.38
CA PHE A 289 12.21 4.92 8.84
C PHE A 289 12.49 4.97 10.35
N HIS A 290 12.50 3.81 11.01
CA HIS A 290 12.69 3.69 12.46
C HIS A 290 13.96 4.42 12.94
N GLU A 291 15.09 4.24 12.26
CA GLU A 291 16.35 4.92 12.58
C GLU A 291 16.16 6.45 12.62
N THR A 292 15.52 7.01 11.58
CA THR A 292 15.35 8.46 11.43
C THR A 292 14.38 9.06 12.44
N LEU A 293 13.40 8.31 12.93
CA LEU A 293 12.49 8.79 13.98
C LEU A 293 13.26 9.23 15.25
N TYR A 294 14.38 8.58 15.54
CA TYR A 294 15.20 8.84 16.74
C TYR A 294 16.50 9.60 16.45
N GLN A 295 16.75 9.99 15.20
CA GLN A 295 17.88 10.84 14.82
C GLN A 295 17.60 12.32 15.11
N LYS A 296 18.68 13.10 15.15
CA LYS A 296 18.68 14.53 15.44
C LYS A 296 19.30 15.35 14.32
N ALA A 297 18.84 16.57 14.19
CA ALA A 297 19.50 17.59 13.39
C ALA A 297 20.76 18.12 14.12
N ASP A 298 21.60 18.87 13.40
CA ASP A 298 22.84 19.46 13.90
C ASP A 298 22.59 20.46 15.03
N ASP A 299 21.41 21.08 15.08
CA ASP A 299 20.96 21.96 16.16
C ASP A 299 20.45 21.20 17.40
N GLY A 300 20.58 19.86 17.41
CA GLY A 300 20.19 18.98 18.51
C GLY A 300 18.70 18.64 18.56
N ARG A 301 17.84 19.24 17.72
CA ARG A 301 16.42 18.92 17.70
C ARG A 301 16.18 17.51 17.11
N PRO A 302 15.34 16.67 17.74
CA PRO A 302 14.87 15.44 17.12
C PRO A 302 14.14 15.73 15.80
N PHE A 303 14.32 14.89 14.78
CA PHE A 303 13.65 15.08 13.50
C PHE A 303 12.10 15.18 13.58
N PRO A 304 11.40 14.47 14.47
CA PRO A 304 9.97 14.70 14.70
C PRO A 304 9.64 16.15 15.07
N GLN A 305 10.47 16.80 15.88
CA GLN A 305 10.29 18.20 16.27
C GLN A 305 10.55 19.14 15.10
N VAL A 306 11.55 18.86 14.26
CA VAL A 306 11.83 19.63 13.03
C VAL A 306 10.62 19.61 12.10
N ILE A 307 10.03 18.44 11.87
CA ILE A 307 8.86 18.27 11.00
C ILE A 307 7.64 19.01 11.57
N LYS A 308 7.35 18.84 12.87
CA LYS A 308 6.22 19.51 13.53
C LYS A 308 6.37 21.02 13.53
N ALA A 309 7.57 21.56 13.73
CA ALA A 309 7.83 22.99 13.67
C ALA A 309 7.54 23.61 12.28
N LYS A 310 7.63 22.81 11.22
CA LYS A 310 7.29 23.19 9.84
C LYS A 310 5.84 22.88 9.46
N GLY A 311 5.01 22.46 10.43
CA GLY A 311 3.59 22.17 10.25
C GLY A 311 3.27 20.83 9.58
N GLY A 312 4.26 19.94 9.46
CA GLY A 312 4.07 18.58 8.96
C GLY A 312 3.68 17.60 10.06
N VAL A 313 2.92 16.57 9.69
CA VAL A 313 2.64 15.42 10.55
C VAL A 313 3.78 14.39 10.41
N VAL A 314 4.16 13.72 11.50
CA VAL A 314 5.21 12.70 11.49
C VAL A 314 4.59 11.33 11.27
N GLY A 315 5.15 10.56 10.34
CA GLY A 315 4.73 9.21 10.03
C GLY A 315 5.85 8.19 10.16
N ILE A 316 5.49 6.93 10.35
CA ILE A 316 6.46 5.84 10.55
C ILE A 316 6.14 4.64 9.66
N LYS A 317 7.14 4.10 8.96
CA LYS A 317 7.02 2.80 8.29
C LYS A 317 7.07 1.68 9.32
N VAL A 318 6.06 0.83 9.35
CA VAL A 318 5.94 -0.21 10.38
C VAL A 318 6.00 -1.65 9.87
N ASP A 319 5.84 -1.87 8.56
CA ASP A 319 6.04 -3.19 7.95
C ASP A 319 7.52 -3.63 8.00
N LYS A 320 7.73 -4.95 8.08
CA LYS A 320 9.04 -5.60 8.17
C LYS A 320 9.46 -6.26 6.84
N GLY A 321 8.92 -5.79 5.72
CA GLY A 321 9.27 -6.29 4.40
C GLY A 321 8.35 -7.39 3.85
N VAL A 322 8.57 -7.78 2.59
CA VAL A 322 7.80 -8.78 1.87
C VAL A 322 8.41 -10.15 2.11
N VAL A 323 7.56 -11.16 2.06
CA VAL A 323 7.94 -12.57 2.09
C VAL A 323 7.23 -13.30 0.95
N PRO A 324 7.87 -14.30 0.33
CA PRO A 324 7.28 -15.03 -0.78
C PRO A 324 6.07 -15.86 -0.31
N LEU A 325 5.04 -15.93 -1.16
CA LEU A 325 3.91 -16.83 -0.96
C LEU A 325 4.21 -18.18 -1.61
N ALA A 326 4.39 -19.22 -0.80
CA ALA A 326 4.63 -20.57 -1.30
C ALA A 326 3.48 -21.04 -2.22
N GLY A 327 3.82 -21.72 -3.31
CA GLY A 327 2.84 -22.18 -4.30
C GLY A 327 2.37 -21.10 -5.28
N THR A 328 2.97 -19.90 -5.26
CA THR A 328 2.68 -18.82 -6.22
C THR A 328 3.87 -18.55 -7.15
N ASN A 329 3.61 -17.85 -8.27
CA ASN A 329 4.65 -17.48 -9.24
C ASN A 329 5.36 -16.17 -8.84
N GLY A 330 6.23 -16.26 -7.83
CA GLY A 330 7.02 -15.12 -7.37
C GLY A 330 6.19 -13.99 -6.74
N GLU A 331 5.01 -14.32 -6.20
CA GLU A 331 4.16 -13.37 -5.48
C GLU A 331 4.54 -13.29 -4.00
N THR A 332 4.08 -12.24 -3.35
CA THR A 332 4.48 -11.91 -1.98
C THR A 332 3.30 -11.50 -1.11
N THR A 333 3.44 -11.71 0.20
CA THR A 333 2.72 -10.96 1.24
C THR A 333 3.72 -10.10 2.02
N THR A 334 3.26 -9.34 2.99
CA THR A 334 4.11 -8.47 3.82
C THR A 334 4.03 -8.89 5.28
N GLN A 335 5.17 -8.94 5.96
CA GLN A 335 5.26 -9.29 7.38
C GLN A 335 5.39 -8.06 8.29
N GLY A 336 5.13 -8.24 9.59
CA GLY A 336 5.37 -7.20 10.60
C GLY A 336 4.29 -7.00 11.66
N LEU A 337 3.25 -7.84 11.69
CA LEU A 337 2.14 -7.73 12.65
C LEU A 337 2.57 -8.09 14.09
N ASP A 338 3.57 -8.96 14.23
CA ASP A 338 4.08 -9.38 15.53
C ASP A 338 4.69 -8.20 16.30
N GLY A 339 4.11 -7.93 17.48
CA GLY A 339 4.47 -6.80 18.34
C GLY A 339 4.09 -5.43 17.76
N LEU A 340 3.19 -5.36 16.77
CA LEU A 340 2.86 -4.11 16.10
C LEU A 340 2.11 -3.14 17.01
N SER A 341 1.25 -3.62 17.91
CA SER A 341 0.49 -2.76 18.82
C SER A 341 1.42 -2.00 19.76
N GLU A 342 2.34 -2.71 20.40
CA GLU A 342 3.34 -2.15 21.32
C GLU A 342 4.24 -1.15 20.61
N ARG A 343 4.66 -1.46 19.37
CA ARG A 343 5.42 -0.55 18.53
C ARG A 343 4.62 0.70 18.16
N CYS A 344 3.34 0.57 17.80
CA CYS A 344 2.47 1.71 17.49
C CYS A 344 2.29 2.63 18.69
N ALA A 345 2.02 2.08 19.89
CA ALA A 345 1.94 2.85 21.13
C ALA A 345 3.25 3.62 21.40
N GLN A 346 4.40 2.96 21.22
CA GLN A 346 5.71 3.60 21.40
C GLN A 346 5.94 4.70 20.36
N TYR A 347 5.67 4.47 19.08
CA TYR A 347 5.81 5.49 18.04
C TYR A 347 4.86 6.67 18.23
N LYS A 348 3.63 6.43 18.72
CA LYS A 348 2.69 7.49 19.07
C LYS A 348 3.25 8.38 20.17
N LYS A 349 3.80 7.78 21.24
CA LYS A 349 4.48 8.49 22.32
C LYS A 349 5.69 9.29 21.82
N ASP A 350 6.42 8.75 20.86
CA ASP A 350 7.61 9.37 20.27
C ASP A 350 7.28 10.39 19.17
N GLY A 351 5.98 10.61 18.91
CA GLY A 351 5.48 11.75 18.15
C GLY A 351 5.01 11.45 16.73
N ALA A 352 4.96 10.19 16.30
CA ALA A 352 4.32 9.79 15.05
C ALA A 352 2.79 9.75 15.20
N ASP A 353 2.07 10.22 14.19
CA ASP A 353 0.59 10.27 14.19
C ASP A 353 -0.01 9.42 13.06
N PHE A 354 0.80 8.97 12.11
CA PHE A 354 0.38 8.06 11.05
C PHE A 354 1.45 7.00 10.75
N ALA A 355 1.04 5.92 10.11
CA ALA A 355 1.93 4.83 9.75
C ALA A 355 1.80 4.48 8.27
N LYS A 356 2.77 3.70 7.78
CA LYS A 356 2.75 3.15 6.42
C LYS A 356 3.04 1.65 6.45
N TRP A 357 2.30 0.91 5.64
CA TRP A 357 2.54 -0.52 5.39
C TRP A 357 2.39 -0.83 3.90
N ARG A 358 3.46 -1.37 3.31
CA ARG A 358 3.52 -1.67 1.88
C ARG A 358 3.30 -3.14 1.57
N CYS A 359 2.29 -3.42 0.77
CA CYS A 359 2.07 -4.69 0.08
C CYS A 359 2.44 -4.56 -1.40
N VAL A 360 2.84 -5.67 -2.03
CA VAL A 360 3.34 -5.69 -3.41
C VAL A 360 2.63 -6.78 -4.20
N LEU A 361 2.07 -6.38 -5.34
CA LEU A 361 1.39 -7.23 -6.30
C LEU A 361 2.03 -7.02 -7.67
N LYS A 362 2.01 -8.05 -8.52
CA LYS A 362 2.61 -7.99 -9.86
C LYS A 362 1.60 -8.42 -10.90
N ILE A 363 1.51 -7.68 -12.00
CA ILE A 363 0.74 -8.08 -13.17
C ILE A 363 1.61 -9.00 -14.03
N GLY A 364 1.09 -10.19 -14.30
CA GLY A 364 1.69 -11.16 -15.20
C GLY A 364 0.62 -12.03 -15.84
N GLU A 365 1.05 -13.13 -16.46
CA GLU A 365 0.13 -14.07 -17.12
C GLU A 365 -0.88 -14.69 -16.15
N HIS A 366 -0.41 -15.05 -14.95
CA HIS A 366 -1.23 -15.69 -13.90
C HIS A 366 -1.26 -14.90 -12.59
N THR A 367 -0.73 -13.67 -12.59
CA THR A 367 -0.62 -12.81 -11.41
C THR A 367 -1.30 -11.44 -11.65
N PRO A 368 -1.87 -10.81 -10.61
CA PRO A 368 -1.93 -11.29 -9.24
C PRO A 368 -2.97 -12.40 -9.06
N SER A 369 -2.59 -13.47 -8.36
CA SER A 369 -3.48 -14.60 -8.06
C SER A 369 -4.53 -14.23 -7.01
N SER A 370 -5.61 -15.02 -6.93
CA SER A 370 -6.62 -14.85 -5.89
C SER A 370 -6.04 -14.94 -4.48
N LEU A 371 -5.04 -15.82 -4.27
CA LEU A 371 -4.33 -15.96 -3.00
C LEU A 371 -3.58 -14.67 -2.64
N ALA A 372 -2.79 -14.13 -3.57
CA ALA A 372 -2.03 -12.91 -3.33
C ALA A 372 -2.92 -11.70 -3.04
N ILE A 373 -4.04 -11.55 -3.77
CA ILE A 373 -5.00 -10.46 -3.53
C ILE A 373 -5.62 -10.60 -2.13
N MET A 374 -6.14 -11.78 -1.79
CA MET A 374 -6.80 -12.03 -0.51
C MET A 374 -5.86 -11.81 0.67
N GLU A 375 -4.65 -12.37 0.62
CA GLU A 375 -3.69 -12.31 1.71
C GLU A 375 -3.18 -10.88 1.94
N ASN A 376 -2.83 -10.15 0.87
CA ASN A 376 -2.39 -8.76 1.00
C ASN A 376 -3.52 -7.84 1.49
N ALA A 377 -4.76 -8.06 1.06
CA ALA A 377 -5.91 -7.31 1.56
C ALA A 377 -6.13 -7.58 3.07
N ASN A 378 -6.05 -8.84 3.49
CA ASN A 378 -6.23 -9.24 4.88
C ASN A 378 -5.13 -8.68 5.80
N VAL A 379 -3.86 -8.77 5.41
CA VAL A 379 -2.76 -8.25 6.23
C VAL A 379 -2.79 -6.72 6.35
N LEU A 380 -3.18 -6.00 5.29
CA LEU A 380 -3.40 -4.55 5.33
C LEU A 380 -4.52 -4.18 6.30
N ALA A 381 -5.61 -4.95 6.33
CA ALA A 381 -6.72 -4.72 7.25
C ALA A 381 -6.32 -4.99 8.72
N ARG A 382 -5.56 -6.05 8.99
CA ARG A 382 -4.98 -6.32 10.31
C ARG A 382 -4.06 -5.19 10.78
N TYR A 383 -3.16 -4.74 9.90
CA TYR A 383 -2.28 -3.60 10.15
C TYR A 383 -3.08 -2.33 10.49
N ALA A 384 -4.07 -2.00 9.66
CA ALA A 384 -4.88 -0.79 9.84
C ALA A 384 -5.64 -0.80 11.17
N SER A 385 -6.20 -1.95 11.55
CA SER A 385 -6.93 -2.13 12.81
C SER A 385 -6.04 -1.84 14.01
N ILE A 386 -4.84 -2.44 14.03
CA ILE A 386 -3.86 -2.25 15.11
C ILE A 386 -3.40 -0.80 15.20
N CYS A 387 -3.16 -0.12 14.07
CA CYS A 387 -2.79 1.29 14.08
C CYS A 387 -3.89 2.18 14.68
N GLN A 388 -5.14 1.99 14.27
CA GLN A 388 -6.25 2.80 14.76
C GLN A 388 -6.48 2.64 16.26
N GLN A 389 -6.32 1.42 16.80
CA GLN A 389 -6.38 1.17 18.25
C GLN A 389 -5.33 1.97 19.05
N ASN A 390 -4.24 2.38 18.41
CA ASN A 390 -3.14 3.11 19.03
C ASN A 390 -3.09 4.60 18.64
N GLY A 391 -4.18 5.15 18.09
CA GLY A 391 -4.25 6.57 17.70
C GLY A 391 -3.35 6.94 16.51
N ILE A 392 -3.02 5.96 15.65
CA ILE A 392 -2.18 6.12 14.47
C ILE A 392 -3.03 5.95 13.21
N VAL A 393 -3.02 6.93 12.30
CA VAL A 393 -3.69 6.82 11.00
C VAL A 393 -2.92 5.85 10.09
N PRO A 394 -3.52 4.75 9.59
CA PRO A 394 -2.84 3.85 8.67
C PRO A 394 -2.92 4.35 7.23
N ILE A 395 -1.77 4.46 6.56
CA ILE A 395 -1.68 4.53 5.10
C ILE A 395 -1.64 3.11 4.55
N VAL A 396 -2.71 2.73 3.85
CA VAL A 396 -2.88 1.41 3.23
C VAL A 396 -2.25 1.45 1.83
N GLU A 397 -1.14 0.75 1.63
CA GLU A 397 -0.37 0.76 0.36
C GLU A 397 -0.38 -0.61 -0.34
N PRO A 398 -1.41 -0.92 -1.17
CA PRO A 398 -1.44 -2.09 -2.03
C PRO A 398 -0.80 -1.77 -3.39
N GLU A 399 0.54 -1.70 -3.46
CA GLU A 399 1.23 -1.35 -4.71
C GLU A 399 1.13 -2.49 -5.74
N ILE A 400 0.55 -2.18 -6.90
CA ILE A 400 0.66 -3.01 -8.09
C ILE A 400 1.83 -2.49 -8.93
N LEU A 401 2.84 -3.34 -9.13
CA LEU A 401 4.05 -2.97 -9.85
C LEU A 401 3.77 -2.72 -11.34
N PRO A 402 4.44 -1.72 -11.96
CA PRO A 402 4.35 -1.45 -13.39
C PRO A 402 5.22 -2.39 -14.23
N ASP A 403 5.92 -3.36 -13.64
CA ASP A 403 6.70 -4.36 -14.37
C ASP A 403 5.81 -5.15 -15.36
N GLY A 404 6.29 -5.31 -16.59
CA GLY A 404 5.61 -6.05 -17.66
C GLY A 404 5.24 -5.19 -18.87
N ASP A 405 4.63 -5.83 -19.87
CA ASP A 405 4.21 -5.26 -21.15
C ASP A 405 2.69 -5.02 -21.25
N HIS A 406 1.97 -5.24 -20.15
CA HIS A 406 0.52 -5.09 -20.06
C HIS A 406 0.06 -3.68 -20.43
N ASP A 407 -1.13 -3.58 -21.03
CA ASP A 407 -1.71 -2.31 -21.43
C ASP A 407 -2.37 -1.55 -20.26
N LEU A 408 -2.80 -0.31 -20.52
CA LEU A 408 -3.43 0.54 -19.50
C LEU A 408 -4.73 -0.08 -18.96
N LYS A 409 -5.50 -0.75 -19.81
CA LYS A 409 -6.79 -1.37 -19.45
C LYS A 409 -6.60 -2.55 -18.50
N ARG A 410 -5.56 -3.37 -18.73
CA ARG A 410 -5.18 -4.48 -17.85
C ARG A 410 -4.78 -3.95 -16.47
N CYS A 411 -3.98 -2.89 -16.41
CA CYS A 411 -3.64 -2.23 -15.16
C CYS A 411 -4.88 -1.71 -14.44
N GLN A 412 -5.81 -1.07 -15.16
CA GLN A 412 -7.07 -0.59 -14.60
C GLN A 412 -7.90 -1.74 -14.01
N TYR A 413 -8.07 -2.82 -14.76
CA TYR A 413 -8.82 -3.99 -14.33
C TYR A 413 -8.24 -4.59 -13.04
N VAL A 414 -6.92 -4.81 -13.00
CA VAL A 414 -6.27 -5.38 -11.82
C VAL A 414 -6.37 -4.44 -10.62
N THR A 415 -6.18 -3.13 -10.83
CA THR A 415 -6.35 -2.11 -9.79
C THR A 415 -7.75 -2.13 -9.21
N GLU A 416 -8.79 -2.23 -10.05
CA GLU A 416 -10.18 -2.33 -9.59
C GLU A 416 -10.41 -3.60 -8.74
N LYS A 417 -9.88 -4.76 -9.16
CA LYS A 417 -10.05 -6.01 -8.41
C LYS A 417 -9.31 -6.00 -7.07
N VAL A 418 -8.09 -5.48 -7.05
CA VAL A 418 -7.28 -5.37 -5.83
C VAL A 418 -7.94 -4.41 -4.84
N LEU A 419 -8.34 -3.20 -5.28
CA LEU A 419 -8.93 -2.22 -4.39
C LEU A 419 -10.30 -2.66 -3.86
N ALA A 420 -11.12 -3.34 -4.67
CA ALA A 420 -12.37 -3.94 -4.18
C ALA A 420 -12.12 -4.96 -3.05
N ALA A 421 -11.12 -5.83 -3.20
CA ALA A 421 -10.74 -6.79 -2.15
C ALA A 421 -10.19 -6.09 -0.90
N VAL A 422 -9.35 -5.05 -1.08
CA VAL A 422 -8.82 -4.25 0.03
C VAL A 422 -9.96 -3.61 0.83
N TYR A 423 -10.87 -2.87 0.20
CA TYR A 423 -11.96 -2.22 0.94
C TYR A 423 -12.94 -3.20 1.57
N LYS A 424 -13.15 -4.37 0.96
CA LYS A 424 -13.90 -5.46 1.60
C LYS A 424 -13.20 -5.95 2.86
N ALA A 425 -11.90 -6.19 2.83
CA ALA A 425 -11.13 -6.60 4.00
C ALA A 425 -11.10 -5.51 5.08
N LEU A 426 -10.94 -4.23 4.71
CA LEU A 426 -11.03 -3.11 5.66
C LEU A 426 -12.40 -3.06 6.34
N SER A 427 -13.49 -3.31 5.60
CA SER A 427 -14.84 -3.41 6.16
C SER A 427 -14.95 -4.58 7.15
N ASP A 428 -14.44 -5.75 6.78
CA ASP A 428 -14.53 -6.97 7.60
C ASP A 428 -13.75 -6.86 8.91
N HIS A 429 -12.68 -6.06 8.94
CA HIS A 429 -11.87 -5.78 10.14
C HIS A 429 -12.28 -4.49 10.85
N HIS A 430 -13.47 -3.96 10.53
CA HIS A 430 -14.08 -2.81 11.22
C HIS A 430 -13.26 -1.52 11.16
N ILE A 431 -12.52 -1.30 10.07
CA ILE A 431 -11.69 -0.12 9.91
C ILE A 431 -12.55 1.13 9.70
N TYR A 432 -12.23 2.17 10.47
CA TYR A 432 -12.86 3.48 10.34
C TYR A 432 -12.21 4.26 9.19
N LEU A 433 -12.86 4.31 8.03
CA LEU A 433 -12.25 4.77 6.78
C LEU A 433 -11.85 6.26 6.81
N GLU A 434 -12.62 7.09 7.51
CA GLU A 434 -12.35 8.53 7.71
C GLU A 434 -11.06 8.76 8.50
N GLY A 435 -10.55 7.74 9.20
CA GLY A 435 -9.26 7.73 9.88
C GLY A 435 -8.19 6.93 9.15
N THR A 436 -8.26 6.81 7.82
CA THR A 436 -7.26 6.12 6.96
C THR A 436 -6.81 7.00 5.80
N LEU A 437 -5.77 6.58 5.09
CA LEU A 437 -5.43 7.08 3.75
C LEU A 437 -5.09 5.91 2.83
N LEU A 438 -5.34 6.04 1.53
CA LEU A 438 -4.93 5.04 0.54
C LEU A 438 -3.68 5.52 -0.21
N LYS A 439 -2.68 4.66 -0.37
CA LYS A 439 -1.52 4.90 -1.23
C LYS A 439 -1.47 3.85 -2.35
N PRO A 440 -2.24 4.04 -3.43
CA PRO A 440 -2.23 3.12 -4.56
C PRO A 440 -1.17 3.55 -5.58
N ASN A 441 -0.86 2.64 -6.50
CA ASN A 441 -0.28 3.01 -7.79
C ASN A 441 -1.27 3.87 -8.60
N MET A 442 -0.74 4.75 -9.45
CA MET A 442 -1.53 5.26 -10.58
C MET A 442 -1.82 4.11 -11.55
N VAL A 443 -2.89 4.23 -12.33
CA VAL A 443 -3.19 3.28 -13.40
C VAL A 443 -2.39 3.71 -14.63
N THR A 444 -1.29 3.01 -14.90
CA THR A 444 -0.36 3.27 -16.01
C THR A 444 -0.20 2.01 -16.86
N PRO A 445 0.20 2.11 -18.14
CA PRO A 445 0.67 0.94 -18.87
C PRO A 445 1.89 0.33 -18.17
N GLY A 446 2.15 -0.95 -18.44
CA GLY A 446 3.36 -1.63 -18.03
C GLY A 446 4.60 -0.95 -18.63
N HIS A 447 5.73 -1.03 -17.93
CA HIS A 447 6.96 -0.34 -18.33
C HIS A 447 7.47 -0.76 -19.71
N ALA A 448 7.24 -2.03 -20.09
CA ALA A 448 7.61 -2.57 -21.40
C ALA A 448 6.48 -2.46 -22.45
N CYS A 449 5.36 -1.80 -22.13
CA CYS A 449 4.25 -1.66 -23.06
C CYS A 449 4.67 -0.81 -24.27
N THR A 450 4.42 -1.33 -25.47
CA THR A 450 4.74 -0.66 -26.73
C THR A 450 3.74 0.43 -27.07
N GLN A 451 2.47 0.26 -26.68
CA GLN A 451 1.43 1.27 -26.84
C GLN A 451 1.69 2.47 -25.92
N LYS A 452 1.62 3.68 -26.48
CA LYS A 452 1.77 4.93 -25.74
C LYS A 452 0.41 5.49 -25.36
N TYR A 453 0.37 6.13 -24.20
CA TYR A 453 -0.82 6.71 -23.61
C TYR A 453 -0.49 8.13 -23.17
N SER A 454 -1.47 9.02 -23.31
CA SER A 454 -1.41 10.38 -22.78
C SER A 454 -1.58 10.42 -21.26
N HIS A 455 -1.19 11.54 -20.65
CA HIS A 455 -1.41 11.79 -19.23
C HIS A 455 -2.90 11.87 -18.89
N GLU A 456 -3.72 12.35 -19.83
CA GLU A 456 -5.18 12.42 -19.72
C GLU A 456 -5.81 11.03 -19.69
N GLU A 457 -5.29 10.07 -20.47
CA GLU A 457 -5.74 8.67 -20.44
C GLU A 457 -5.35 7.98 -19.12
N ILE A 458 -4.12 8.18 -18.64
CA ILE A 458 -3.66 7.72 -17.32
C ILE A 458 -4.56 8.29 -16.22
N ALA A 459 -4.87 9.58 -16.29
CA ALA A 459 -5.74 10.25 -15.34
C ALA A 459 -7.16 9.69 -15.36
N MET A 460 -7.75 9.51 -16.55
CA MET A 460 -9.09 8.96 -16.70
C MET A 460 -9.19 7.53 -16.17
N ALA A 461 -8.23 6.67 -16.51
CA ALA A 461 -8.18 5.29 -16.04
C ALA A 461 -8.03 5.22 -14.51
N THR A 462 -7.14 6.06 -13.95
CA THR A 462 -6.89 6.14 -12.50
C THR A 462 -8.14 6.61 -11.74
N VAL A 463 -8.72 7.74 -12.14
CA VAL A 463 -9.90 8.30 -11.47
C VAL A 463 -11.11 7.37 -11.62
N THR A 464 -11.25 6.70 -12.76
CA THR A 464 -12.33 5.71 -12.97
C THR A 464 -12.18 4.51 -12.04
N ALA A 465 -10.97 3.93 -11.93
CA ALA A 465 -10.73 2.78 -11.04
C ALA A 465 -11.03 3.12 -9.58
N LEU A 466 -10.59 4.29 -9.10
CA LEU A 466 -10.85 4.76 -7.74
C LEU A 466 -12.36 4.99 -7.52
N ARG A 467 -13.05 5.67 -8.43
CA ARG A 467 -14.51 5.90 -8.34
C ARG A 467 -15.34 4.62 -8.29
N ARG A 468 -14.84 3.53 -8.86
CA ARG A 468 -15.51 2.22 -8.86
C ARG A 468 -15.29 1.42 -7.57
N THR A 469 -14.33 1.79 -6.73
CA THR A 469 -13.86 0.90 -5.66
C THR A 469 -13.67 1.57 -4.31
N VAL A 470 -13.30 2.84 -4.27
CA VAL A 470 -13.02 3.56 -3.03
C VAL A 470 -14.32 4.17 -2.49
N PRO A 471 -14.67 3.97 -1.20
CA PRO A 471 -15.79 4.67 -0.57
C PRO A 471 -15.50 6.18 -0.33
N PRO A 472 -16.46 7.10 -0.52
CA PRO A 472 -16.34 8.54 -0.24
C PRO A 472 -15.83 8.93 1.15
N ALA A 473 -15.97 8.04 2.15
CA ALA A 473 -15.51 8.28 3.53
C ALA A 473 -13.99 8.40 3.67
N VAL A 474 -13.21 7.85 2.73
CA VAL A 474 -11.73 7.93 2.77
C VAL A 474 -11.29 9.39 2.56
N PRO A 475 -10.58 10.06 3.46
CA PRO A 475 -10.27 11.49 3.30
C PRO A 475 -9.38 11.81 2.09
N GLY A 476 -8.45 10.92 1.76
CA GLY A 476 -7.50 11.17 0.67
C GLY A 476 -6.77 9.95 0.14
N ILE A 477 -6.35 10.11 -1.10
CA ILE A 477 -5.54 9.17 -1.89
C ILE A 477 -4.19 9.83 -2.13
N THR A 478 -3.12 9.23 -1.59
CA THR A 478 -1.76 9.76 -1.62
C THR A 478 -0.91 8.87 -2.53
N PHE A 479 -0.93 9.09 -3.84
CA PHE A 479 -0.31 8.18 -4.82
C PHE A 479 1.17 7.94 -4.56
N LEU A 480 1.61 6.69 -4.74
CA LEU A 480 3.03 6.39 -4.95
C LEU A 480 3.43 6.76 -6.39
N SER A 481 4.67 7.19 -6.60
CA SER A 481 5.18 7.52 -7.95
C SER A 481 5.71 6.29 -8.69
N GLY A 482 5.95 5.17 -7.99
CA GLY A 482 6.55 3.98 -8.58
C GLY A 482 7.90 4.31 -9.23
N GLY A 483 8.06 3.93 -10.50
CA GLY A 483 9.23 4.22 -11.32
C GLY A 483 9.15 5.47 -12.21
N GLN A 484 8.07 6.27 -12.10
CA GLN A 484 7.92 7.48 -12.90
C GLN A 484 9.06 8.46 -12.64
N SER A 485 9.43 9.24 -13.66
CA SER A 485 10.33 10.39 -13.47
C SER A 485 9.72 11.43 -12.52
N GLU A 486 10.52 12.35 -11.98
CA GLU A 486 10.00 13.40 -11.12
C GLU A 486 8.95 14.25 -11.86
N GLU A 487 9.22 14.58 -13.12
CA GLU A 487 8.34 15.39 -13.97
C GLU A 487 7.07 14.64 -14.36
N GLU A 488 7.20 13.39 -14.79
CA GLU A 488 6.05 12.55 -15.16
C GLU A 488 5.08 12.37 -13.98
N ALA A 489 5.59 12.14 -12.77
CA ALA A 489 4.75 12.00 -11.58
C ALA A 489 3.91 13.26 -11.32
N SER A 490 4.51 14.45 -11.46
CA SER A 490 3.80 15.72 -11.31
C SER A 490 2.78 15.99 -12.43
N ILE A 491 3.13 15.67 -13.68
CA ILE A 491 2.21 15.84 -14.82
C ILE A 491 1.01 14.89 -14.68
N ASN A 492 1.23 13.62 -14.36
CA ASN A 492 0.16 12.65 -14.15
C ASN A 492 -0.74 13.04 -12.97
N LEU A 493 -0.17 13.45 -11.84
CA LEU A 493 -0.95 13.92 -10.69
C LEU A 493 -1.81 15.15 -11.03
N ASN A 494 -1.25 16.06 -11.82
CA ASN A 494 -1.96 17.23 -12.31
C ASN A 494 -3.12 16.86 -13.23
N ALA A 495 -2.88 15.95 -14.18
CA ALA A 495 -3.92 15.43 -15.07
C ALA A 495 -5.03 14.72 -14.29
N ILE A 496 -4.68 13.92 -13.27
CA ILE A 496 -5.64 13.28 -12.34
C ILE A 496 -6.55 14.32 -11.68
N ASN A 497 -5.99 15.42 -11.19
CA ASN A 497 -6.79 16.47 -10.55
C ASN A 497 -7.62 17.29 -11.54
N LYS A 498 -7.15 17.45 -12.79
CA LYS A 498 -7.89 18.10 -13.89
C LYS A 498 -8.95 17.19 -14.53
N CYS A 499 -8.94 15.89 -14.26
CA CYS A 499 -9.92 14.94 -14.81
C CYS A 499 -11.35 15.43 -14.52
N PRO A 500 -12.27 15.48 -15.50
CA PRO A 500 -13.58 16.11 -15.35
C PRO A 500 -14.59 15.28 -14.54
N LEU A 501 -14.20 14.11 -14.01
CA LEU A 501 -15.06 13.30 -13.15
C LEU A 501 -15.09 13.83 -11.71
N LEU A 502 -16.18 13.60 -10.98
CA LEU A 502 -16.29 13.92 -9.56
C LEU A 502 -15.27 13.08 -8.75
N LYS A 503 -14.52 13.74 -7.86
CA LYS A 503 -13.49 13.13 -7.02
C LYS A 503 -13.83 13.46 -5.55
N PRO A 504 -14.49 12.58 -4.80
CA PRO A 504 -14.97 12.90 -3.45
C PRO A 504 -13.89 12.80 -2.36
N TRP A 505 -12.61 12.72 -2.76
CA TRP A 505 -11.44 12.60 -1.89
C TRP A 505 -10.37 13.59 -2.33
N ALA A 506 -9.45 13.94 -1.43
CA ALA A 506 -8.20 14.58 -1.85
C ALA A 506 -7.38 13.61 -2.73
N LEU A 507 -6.87 14.07 -3.88
CA LEU A 507 -5.96 13.29 -4.74
C LEU A 507 -4.58 13.96 -4.74
N THR A 508 -3.67 13.42 -3.96
CA THR A 508 -2.35 14.02 -3.70
C THR A 508 -1.22 12.98 -3.77
N PHE A 509 -0.01 13.35 -3.37
CA PHE A 509 1.21 12.55 -3.50
C PHE A 509 1.69 11.96 -2.18
N SER A 510 2.31 10.78 -2.23
CA SER A 510 3.22 10.24 -1.21
C SER A 510 4.48 9.74 -1.91
N TYR A 511 5.39 10.68 -2.18
CA TYR A 511 6.51 10.47 -3.10
C TYR A 511 7.84 10.32 -2.36
N GLY A 512 8.59 9.29 -2.74
CA GLY A 512 10.00 9.14 -2.38
C GLY A 512 10.85 9.72 -3.50
N ARG A 513 11.22 8.87 -4.47
CA ARG A 513 12.09 9.26 -5.60
C ARG A 513 11.62 10.52 -6.34
N ALA A 514 10.32 10.68 -6.59
CA ALA A 514 9.78 11.82 -7.34
C ALA A 514 9.91 13.18 -6.62
N LEU A 515 10.33 13.19 -5.34
CA LEU A 515 10.71 14.39 -4.58
C LEU A 515 12.22 14.46 -4.30
N GLN A 516 12.94 13.37 -4.49
CA GLN A 516 14.28 13.18 -3.94
C GLN A 516 15.37 12.97 -5.00
N ALA A 517 15.04 12.54 -6.21
CA ALA A 517 16.04 12.09 -7.19
C ALA A 517 17.00 13.22 -7.59
N SER A 518 16.47 14.39 -7.96
CA SER A 518 17.30 15.55 -8.31
C SER A 518 18.05 16.10 -7.08
N ALA A 519 17.42 16.10 -5.91
CA ALA A 519 18.07 16.52 -4.66
C ALA A 519 19.26 15.62 -4.29
N LEU A 520 19.10 14.30 -4.38
CA LEU A 520 20.16 13.33 -4.14
C LEU A 520 21.31 13.50 -5.13
N LYS A 521 21.00 13.66 -6.42
CA LYS A 521 21.99 13.89 -7.49
C LYS A 521 22.75 15.20 -7.31
N ALA A 522 22.05 16.28 -6.94
CA ALA A 522 22.65 17.59 -6.65
C ALA A 522 23.52 17.56 -5.38
N TRP A 523 23.13 16.80 -4.36
CA TRP A 523 23.93 16.65 -3.14
C TRP A 523 25.25 15.92 -3.42
N GLY A 524 25.18 14.75 -4.06
CA GLY A 524 26.37 13.99 -4.44
C GLY A 524 27.27 13.58 -3.27
N GLY A 525 26.74 13.51 -2.04
CA GLY A 525 27.49 13.17 -0.82
C GLY A 525 28.35 14.30 -0.27
N LYS A 526 28.27 15.51 -0.84
CA LYS A 526 29.16 16.64 -0.55
C LYS A 526 28.44 17.70 0.29
N LYS A 527 29.02 18.07 1.44
CA LYS A 527 28.38 19.00 2.40
C LYS A 527 28.18 20.39 1.80
N GLU A 528 29.11 20.84 0.97
CA GLU A 528 29.07 22.11 0.26
C GLU A 528 27.87 22.23 -0.70
N ASN A 529 27.30 21.11 -1.16
CA ASN A 529 26.15 21.09 -2.07
C ASN A 529 24.79 21.13 -1.36
N LEU A 530 24.75 21.28 -0.04
CA LEU A 530 23.53 21.25 0.77
C LEU A 530 22.43 22.15 0.20
N LYS A 531 22.75 23.41 -0.09
CA LYS A 531 21.76 24.39 -0.58
C LYS A 531 21.26 24.08 -1.98
N ALA A 532 22.13 23.62 -2.88
CA ALA A 532 21.73 23.22 -4.23
C ALA A 532 20.76 22.03 -4.19
N ALA A 533 21.03 21.04 -3.34
CA ALA A 533 20.16 19.89 -3.16
C ALA A 533 18.82 20.23 -2.51
N GLN A 534 18.82 21.10 -1.48
CA GLN A 534 17.59 21.61 -0.87
C GLN A 534 16.72 22.34 -1.90
N GLU A 535 17.32 23.13 -2.79
CA GLU A 535 16.59 23.84 -3.83
C GLU A 535 15.90 22.88 -4.81
N GLU A 536 16.54 21.79 -5.22
CA GLU A 536 15.91 20.78 -6.09
C GLU A 536 14.73 20.08 -5.40
N TYR A 537 14.85 19.75 -4.12
CA TYR A 537 13.73 19.22 -3.33
C TYR A 537 12.58 20.23 -3.25
N VAL A 538 12.87 21.52 -2.96
CA VAL A 538 11.86 22.58 -2.87
C VAL A 538 11.11 22.73 -4.20
N LYS A 539 11.82 22.72 -5.34
CA LYS A 539 11.19 22.78 -6.67
C LYS A 539 10.20 21.65 -6.88
N ARG A 540 10.55 20.41 -6.53
CA ARG A 540 9.64 19.26 -6.66
C ARG A 540 8.47 19.33 -5.66
N ALA A 541 8.69 19.81 -4.44
CA ALA A 541 7.62 20.01 -3.47
C ALA A 541 6.58 21.03 -3.98
N LEU A 542 7.04 22.17 -4.52
CA LEU A 542 6.18 23.20 -5.11
C LEU A 542 5.43 22.68 -6.34
N ALA A 543 6.11 21.97 -7.25
CA ALA A 543 5.50 21.38 -8.43
C ALA A 543 4.34 20.44 -8.05
N ASN A 544 4.58 19.54 -7.09
CA ASN A 544 3.58 18.58 -6.66
C ASN A 544 2.46 19.21 -5.82
N SER A 545 2.74 20.27 -5.07
CA SER A 545 1.72 21.08 -4.39
C SER A 545 0.74 21.74 -5.38
N LEU A 546 1.25 22.22 -6.53
CA LEU A 546 0.41 22.71 -7.62
C LEU A 546 -0.34 21.58 -8.33
N ALA A 547 0.33 20.42 -8.54
CA ALA A 547 -0.24 19.28 -9.24
C ALA A 547 -1.42 18.66 -8.50
N CYS A 548 -1.36 18.55 -7.16
CA CYS A 548 -2.49 18.06 -6.37
C CYS A 548 -3.71 19.02 -6.36
N GLN A 549 -3.58 20.21 -6.95
CA GLN A 549 -4.65 21.17 -7.16
C GLN A 549 -5.08 21.29 -8.63
N GLY A 550 -4.45 20.54 -9.55
CA GLY A 550 -4.67 20.68 -10.99
C GLY A 550 -4.15 21.99 -11.59
N LYS A 551 -3.20 22.64 -10.91
CA LYS A 551 -2.64 23.96 -11.28
C LYS A 551 -1.19 23.90 -11.76
N TYR A 552 -0.61 22.71 -11.87
CA TYR A 552 0.76 22.56 -12.35
C TYR A 552 0.80 22.75 -13.87
N THR A 553 1.76 23.55 -14.31
CA THR A 553 2.10 23.76 -15.73
C THR A 553 3.59 23.52 -15.91
N PRO A 554 4.00 22.53 -16.71
CA PRO A 554 5.41 22.34 -17.04
C PRO A 554 5.93 23.60 -17.75
N SER A 555 7.00 24.20 -17.24
CA SER A 555 7.60 25.39 -17.85
C SER A 555 8.50 25.09 -19.05
N GLY A 556 8.59 23.81 -19.46
CA GLY A 556 9.56 23.32 -20.45
C GLY A 556 11.03 23.32 -19.97
N LYS A 557 11.29 23.76 -18.72
CA LYS A 557 12.63 23.83 -18.10
C LYS A 557 12.84 22.76 -17.01
N ALA A 558 12.19 21.61 -17.10
CA ALA A 558 12.55 20.50 -16.24
C ALA A 558 13.99 20.08 -16.58
N GLY A 559 14.90 20.17 -15.60
CA GLY A 559 16.29 19.76 -15.82
C GLY A 559 16.38 18.29 -16.21
N ALA A 560 17.40 17.89 -16.97
CA ALA A 560 17.55 16.52 -17.48
C ALA A 560 17.37 15.44 -16.40
N ALA A 561 17.82 15.71 -15.17
CA ALA A 561 17.66 14.81 -14.02
C ALA A 561 16.19 14.57 -13.61
N ALA A 562 15.32 15.58 -13.73
CA ALA A 562 13.91 15.46 -13.36
C ALA A 562 13.09 14.62 -14.35
N SER A 563 13.57 14.51 -15.59
CA SER A 563 12.94 13.75 -16.68
C SER A 563 13.48 12.32 -16.82
N GLU A 564 14.55 11.95 -16.10
CA GLU A 564 15.10 10.60 -16.11
C GLU A 564 14.10 9.60 -15.47
N SER A 565 13.87 8.47 -16.13
CA SER A 565 13.06 7.38 -15.58
C SER A 565 13.67 6.89 -14.28
N LEU A 566 12.85 6.74 -13.24
CA LEU A 566 13.30 6.28 -11.92
C LEU A 566 12.96 4.80 -11.69
N PHE A 567 12.55 4.08 -12.74
CA PHE A 567 12.13 2.68 -12.68
C PHE A 567 13.31 1.75 -12.33
N ILE A 568 13.03 0.76 -11.49
CA ILE A 568 13.95 -0.31 -11.14
C ILE A 568 13.14 -1.59 -11.26
N SER A 569 13.56 -2.51 -12.13
CA SER A 569 12.82 -3.76 -12.38
C SER A 569 12.76 -4.64 -11.13
N ASN A 570 11.60 -5.24 -10.87
CA ASN A 570 11.31 -6.12 -9.75
C ASN A 570 11.68 -5.50 -8.39
N HIS A 571 11.50 -4.19 -8.25
CA HIS A 571 11.87 -3.46 -7.04
C HIS A 571 10.93 -3.80 -5.88
N ALA A 572 11.36 -4.77 -5.07
CA ALA A 572 10.68 -5.13 -3.84
C ALA A 572 10.94 -4.11 -2.71
N TYR A 573 12.09 -3.39 -2.70
CA TYR A 573 12.50 -2.40 -1.68
C TYR A 573 13.55 -1.39 -2.13
#